data_AF-A0A8J5J0J5-F1
#
_entry.id   AF-A0A8J5J0J5-F1
#
_cell.length_a   1.000
_cell.length_b   1.000
_cell.length_c   1.000
_cell.angle_alpha   90.00
_cell.angle_beta   90.00
_cell.angle_gamma   90.00
#
_symmetry.space_group_name_H-M   'P 1'
#
loop_
_entity.id
_entity.type
_entity.pdbx_description
1 polymer ?
#
loop_
_entity_poly.entity_id
_entity_poly.type
_entity_poly.pdbx_seq_one_letter_code
_entity_poly.pdbx_strand_id
1 'polypeptide(L)'
;MLPKTILVILFGVFAALHSTLAKEKKVAVDPDAGLNTVQMIQARGYAVETHKVTTADRYVLTMHRIPKSYAETRTGSAAAANKPVVYMQHGLLDSSYTWVLNYRNQSLAFILADLGYDFWDFTWEDMGNYDLPAMINYALSVSGRPMLSYIGHSQGTTQTFVGFSNNQELAKVVSYFGAFTPVAWTGAATSPILVTMAKTYVDSWFQVFGVNEFSPNNPVLQNMLGKYACAWAGVVCDGFIDLIGGPSNNINASRVHVYVTQTPAGSSVKNMAHYAQGIRDNTFASYDYGCSCLRILGIGLCSTLICENKAKYGSFDPPAFPINKMVYPRTGFYNGAQDTLATKTDINQLRAGLPDGTIVHDKTIDFGHIDYTWAHNAHEHVYGDLIAQIQLYEACHGSQNYSYLIQNGKHADKKQPKRKLRNNPKPYEVTPSRLEFCASEMHGQNVTIQQFGMRSVQQPQRPTNQLPVISGVSSEN
;
A
#
# COMPACT_ATOMS: atom_id res chain seq x y z
N MET A 1 16.92 -38.39 -38.75
CA MET A 1 17.64 -38.82 -37.53
C MET A 1 18.92 -38.01 -37.44
N LEU A 2 19.27 -37.41 -36.29
CA LEU A 2 20.59 -36.79 -36.12
C LEU A 2 21.68 -37.86 -35.90
N PRO A 3 22.94 -37.64 -36.33
CA PRO A 3 24.04 -38.56 -36.05
C PRO A 3 24.32 -38.68 -34.55
N LYS A 4 24.58 -39.91 -34.07
CA LYS A 4 24.90 -40.19 -32.66
C LYS A 4 26.06 -39.34 -32.12
N THR A 5 27.01 -38.95 -32.98
CA THR A 5 28.16 -38.09 -32.65
C THR A 5 27.73 -36.72 -32.12
N ILE A 6 26.67 -36.12 -32.66
CA ILE A 6 26.17 -34.81 -32.20
C ILE A 6 25.56 -34.93 -30.81
N LEU A 7 24.86 -36.04 -30.53
CA LEU A 7 24.26 -36.31 -29.23
C LEU A 7 25.32 -36.43 -28.12
N VAL A 8 26.45 -37.09 -28.41
CA VAL A 8 27.58 -37.24 -27.47
C VAL A 8 28.26 -35.90 -27.20
N ILE A 9 28.46 -35.06 -28.23
CA ILE A 9 29.03 -33.71 -28.06
C ILE A 9 28.07 -32.83 -27.23
N LEU A 10 26.76 -32.87 -27.51
CA LEU A 10 25.76 -32.14 -26.71
C LEU A 10 25.78 -32.58 -25.24
N PHE A 11 25.82 -33.89 -24.96
CA PHE A 11 25.93 -34.41 -23.59
C PHE A 11 27.25 -34.03 -22.90
N GLY A 12 28.37 -34.06 -23.63
CA GLY A 12 29.68 -33.65 -23.09
C GLY A 12 29.72 -32.17 -22.73
N VAL A 13 29.15 -31.31 -23.58
CA VAL A 13 28.97 -29.87 -23.30
C VAL A 13 28.02 -29.67 -22.12
N PHE A 14 26.89 -30.39 -22.05
CA PHE A 14 25.97 -30.33 -20.91
C PHE A 14 26.68 -30.69 -19.59
N ALA A 15 27.48 -31.76 -19.57
CA ALA A 15 28.24 -32.19 -18.40
C ALA A 15 29.33 -31.18 -17.99
N ALA A 16 29.99 -30.54 -18.95
CA ALA A 16 30.98 -29.49 -18.69
C ALA A 16 30.36 -28.18 -18.15
N LEU A 17 29.14 -27.85 -18.58
CA LEU A 17 28.35 -26.75 -17.98
C LEU A 17 27.84 -27.10 -16.57
N HIS A 18 27.56 -28.37 -16.27
CA HIS A 18 27.20 -28.80 -14.92
C HIS A 18 28.39 -28.80 -13.95
N SER A 19 29.64 -28.96 -14.43
CA SER A 19 30.84 -28.92 -13.57
C SER A 19 31.45 -27.53 -13.40
N THR A 20 30.88 -26.49 -14.02
CA THR A 20 31.35 -25.09 -13.94
C THR A 20 30.35 -24.12 -13.29
N LEU A 21 29.15 -24.59 -12.93
CA LEU A 21 28.16 -23.83 -12.14
C LEU A 21 28.09 -24.34 -10.70
N ALA A 22 27.70 -23.44 -9.79
CA ALA A 22 27.49 -23.71 -8.35
C ALA A 22 28.65 -24.36 -7.57
N LYS A 23 29.70 -23.57 -7.26
CA LYS A 23 30.26 -23.64 -5.90
C LYS A 23 29.17 -23.15 -4.94
N GLU A 24 28.41 -24.06 -4.34
CA GLU A 24 27.44 -23.73 -3.30
C GLU A 24 28.14 -23.04 -2.11
N LYS A 25 28.03 -21.71 -2.05
CA LYS A 25 28.08 -21.04 -0.75
C LYS A 25 26.80 -21.40 -0.02
N LYS A 26 26.90 -22.25 1.00
CA LYS A 26 25.82 -22.43 1.99
C LYS A 26 25.57 -21.08 2.66
N VAL A 27 24.56 -20.36 2.19
CA VAL A 27 24.05 -19.16 2.86
C VAL A 27 23.52 -19.58 4.21
N ALA A 28 23.92 -18.88 5.28
CA ALA A 28 23.35 -19.13 6.60
C ALA A 28 21.87 -18.73 6.58
N VAL A 29 20.98 -19.68 6.85
CA VAL A 29 19.55 -19.42 6.94
C VAL A 29 19.31 -18.51 8.14
N ASP A 30 18.95 -17.25 7.88
CA ASP A 30 18.51 -16.28 8.90
C ASP A 30 17.40 -16.91 9.77
N PRO A 31 17.50 -16.84 11.11
CA PRO A 31 16.59 -17.55 12.02
C PRO A 31 15.13 -17.09 11.96
N ASP A 32 14.82 -16.01 11.24
CA ASP A 32 13.45 -15.56 10.99
C ASP A 32 12.73 -16.35 9.88
N ALA A 33 13.46 -17.14 9.08
CA ALA A 33 12.89 -17.83 7.92
C ALA A 33 11.86 -18.90 8.34
N GLY A 34 10.68 -18.84 7.73
CA GLY A 34 9.54 -19.69 8.10
C GLY A 34 8.82 -19.31 9.39
N LEU A 35 9.22 -18.24 10.09
CA LEU A 35 8.41 -17.67 11.18
C LEU A 35 7.21 -16.93 10.60
N ASN A 36 6.04 -17.08 11.23
CA ASN A 36 4.84 -16.30 10.92
C ASN A 36 4.82 -14.93 11.63
N THR A 37 3.81 -14.09 11.34
CA THR A 37 3.65 -12.74 11.92
C THR A 37 3.74 -12.72 13.45
N VAL A 38 3.04 -13.63 14.14
CA VAL A 38 3.01 -13.72 15.61
C VAL A 38 4.40 -14.07 16.14
N GLN A 39 5.06 -15.05 15.51
CA GLN A 39 6.41 -15.48 15.87
C GLN A 39 7.46 -14.39 15.63
N MET A 40 7.36 -13.62 14.54
CA MET A 40 8.23 -12.48 14.28
C MET A 40 8.10 -11.39 15.34
N ILE A 41 6.87 -11.00 15.70
CA ILE A 41 6.62 -9.97 16.72
C ILE A 41 7.19 -10.43 18.08
N GLN A 42 6.99 -11.70 18.44
CA GLN A 42 7.56 -12.30 19.65
C GLN A 42 9.09 -12.39 19.61
N ALA A 43 9.69 -12.75 18.47
CA ALA A 43 11.14 -12.81 18.27
C ALA A 43 11.81 -11.41 18.36
N ARG A 44 11.07 -10.33 18.05
CA ARG A 44 11.51 -8.94 18.31
C ARG A 44 11.24 -8.46 19.75
N GLY A 45 10.62 -9.28 20.59
CA GLY A 45 10.39 -9.00 22.01
C GLY A 45 9.20 -8.08 22.32
N TYR A 46 8.19 -8.06 21.45
CA TYR A 46 6.93 -7.32 21.63
C TYR A 46 5.79 -8.23 22.10
N ALA A 47 4.82 -7.65 22.81
CA ALA A 47 3.52 -8.27 23.03
C ALA A 47 2.72 -8.27 21.72
N VAL A 48 1.96 -9.33 21.50
CA VAL A 48 1.09 -9.51 20.33
C VAL A 48 -0.26 -10.07 20.78
N GLU A 49 -1.34 -9.54 20.23
CA GLU A 49 -2.69 -10.07 20.38
C GLU A 49 -3.19 -10.55 19.00
N THR A 50 -3.92 -11.66 18.98
CA THR A 50 -4.57 -12.20 17.77
C THR A 50 -6.07 -12.20 17.98
N HIS A 51 -6.82 -11.55 17.08
CA HIS A 51 -8.28 -11.47 17.16
C HIS A 51 -8.93 -12.12 15.95
N LYS A 52 -10.23 -12.39 16.06
CA LYS A 52 -11.08 -12.88 14.97
C LYS A 52 -12.27 -11.93 14.81
N VAL A 53 -12.53 -11.51 13.58
CA VAL A 53 -13.67 -10.63 13.23
C VAL A 53 -14.48 -11.31 12.14
N THR A 54 -15.80 -11.24 12.26
CA THR A 54 -16.73 -11.77 11.25
C THR A 54 -17.30 -10.61 10.44
N THR A 55 -17.17 -10.68 9.12
CA THR A 55 -17.71 -9.69 8.18
C THR A 55 -19.23 -9.84 8.00
N ALA A 56 -19.88 -8.87 7.35
CA ALA A 56 -21.33 -8.93 7.13
C ALA A 56 -21.77 -10.11 6.23
N ASP A 57 -20.93 -10.50 5.28
CA ASP A 57 -21.09 -11.65 4.38
C ASP A 57 -20.53 -12.98 4.94
N ARG A 58 -19.88 -12.91 6.12
CA ARG A 58 -19.47 -13.99 7.05
C ARG A 58 -18.07 -14.59 6.82
N TYR A 59 -17.14 -13.89 6.19
CA TYR A 59 -15.72 -14.24 6.29
C TYR A 59 -15.22 -14.03 7.73
N VAL A 60 -14.31 -14.89 8.18
CA VAL A 60 -13.71 -14.83 9.53
C VAL A 60 -12.24 -14.44 9.42
N LEU A 61 -12.00 -13.16 9.56
CA LEU A 61 -10.70 -12.52 9.34
C LEU A 61 -9.81 -12.67 10.58
N THR A 62 -8.50 -12.67 10.37
CA THR A 62 -7.50 -12.76 11.46
C THR A 62 -6.82 -11.42 11.64
N MET A 63 -6.86 -10.90 12.86
CA MET A 63 -6.18 -9.67 13.23
C MET A 63 -4.87 -9.98 13.94
N HIS A 64 -3.83 -9.21 13.66
CA HIS A 64 -2.66 -9.10 14.52
C HIS A 64 -2.57 -7.68 15.08
N ARG A 65 -2.29 -7.56 16.38
CA ARG A 65 -2.17 -6.29 17.09
C ARG A 65 -0.88 -6.22 17.89
N ILE A 66 -0.21 -5.06 17.88
CA ILE A 66 0.91 -4.75 18.80
C ILE A 66 0.47 -3.67 19.81
N PRO A 67 -0.10 -4.07 20.97
CA PRO A 67 -0.67 -3.14 21.94
C PRO A 67 0.39 -2.38 22.76
N LYS A 68 1.63 -2.89 22.84
CA LYS A 68 2.70 -2.39 23.71
C LYS A 68 3.96 -2.06 22.91
N SER A 69 4.66 -1.01 23.31
CA SER A 69 6.05 -0.76 22.89
C SER A 69 6.98 -1.87 23.37
N TYR A 70 8.21 -1.89 22.84
CA TYR A 70 9.26 -2.78 23.33
C TYR A 70 9.50 -2.56 24.84
N ALA A 71 9.55 -1.31 25.30
CA ALA A 71 9.80 -0.98 26.70
C ALA A 71 8.70 -1.54 27.62
N GLU A 72 7.42 -1.27 27.33
CA GLU A 72 6.29 -1.78 28.11
C GLU A 72 6.23 -3.32 28.12
N THR A 73 6.56 -3.96 27.00
CA THR A 73 6.62 -5.43 26.92
C THR A 73 7.74 -5.97 27.81
N ARG A 74 8.97 -5.45 27.67
CA ARG A 74 10.15 -5.95 28.40
C ARG A 74 10.10 -5.68 29.91
N THR A 75 9.32 -4.70 30.37
CA THR A 75 9.07 -4.46 31.81
C THR A 75 7.84 -5.18 32.35
N GLY A 76 7.06 -5.89 31.51
CA GLY A 76 5.80 -6.50 31.90
C GLY A 76 4.68 -5.49 32.23
N SER A 77 4.87 -4.20 31.89
CA SER A 77 3.92 -3.14 32.21
C SER A 77 2.60 -3.30 31.46
N ALA A 78 1.52 -2.70 31.98
CA ALA A 78 0.32 -2.46 31.20
C ALA A 78 0.65 -1.58 29.98
N ALA A 79 -0.15 -1.68 28.92
CA ALA A 79 -0.08 -0.70 27.83
C ALA A 79 -0.56 0.66 28.34
N ALA A 80 0.06 1.75 27.86
CA ALA A 80 -0.43 3.10 28.12
C ALA A 80 -1.88 3.26 27.65
N ALA A 81 -2.69 3.97 28.44
CA ALA A 81 -4.08 4.27 28.08
C ALA A 81 -4.13 5.30 26.92
N ASN A 82 -5.20 5.24 26.13
CA ASN A 82 -5.54 6.21 25.09
C ASN A 82 -4.50 6.39 23.97
N LYS A 83 -3.62 5.41 23.74
CA LYS A 83 -2.67 5.39 22.60
C LYS A 83 -3.40 5.70 21.28
N PRO A 84 -2.82 6.51 20.36
CA PRO A 84 -3.38 6.68 19.04
C PRO A 84 -3.29 5.37 18.25
N VAL A 85 -4.24 5.13 17.35
CA VAL A 85 -4.36 3.88 16.60
C VAL A 85 -3.91 4.11 15.17
N VAL A 86 -3.00 3.25 14.71
CA VAL A 86 -2.60 3.19 13.31
C VAL A 86 -2.97 1.80 12.78
N TYR A 87 -3.87 1.81 11.82
CA TYR A 87 -4.20 0.65 11.02
C TYR A 87 -3.33 0.64 9.77
N MET A 88 -2.79 -0.52 9.39
CA MET A 88 -2.07 -0.71 8.13
C MET A 88 -2.73 -1.83 7.32
N GLN A 89 -2.58 -1.82 5.99
CA GLN A 89 -3.19 -2.81 5.10
C GLN A 89 -2.22 -3.19 3.98
N HIS A 90 -1.81 -4.45 3.99
CA HIS A 90 -0.90 -5.04 3.00
C HIS A 90 -1.42 -5.05 1.55
N GLY A 91 -0.50 -5.30 0.61
CA GLY A 91 -0.73 -5.32 -0.84
C GLY A 91 -1.24 -6.63 -1.44
N LEU A 92 -1.26 -6.68 -2.78
CA LEU A 92 -1.66 -7.86 -3.57
C LEU A 92 -0.76 -9.06 -3.23
N LEU A 93 -1.39 -10.22 -2.94
CA LEU A 93 -0.72 -11.49 -2.61
C LEU A 93 0.18 -11.46 -1.35
N ASP A 94 0.11 -10.40 -0.57
CA ASP A 94 0.89 -10.21 0.66
C ASP A 94 0.08 -10.57 1.92
N SER A 95 0.63 -10.35 3.11
CA SER A 95 -0.07 -10.50 4.39
C SER A 95 0.51 -9.56 5.46
N SER A 96 -0.01 -9.68 6.69
CA SER A 96 0.52 -8.99 7.89
C SER A 96 1.98 -9.22 8.24
N TYR A 97 2.65 -10.11 7.51
CA TYR A 97 4.10 -10.25 7.57
C TYR A 97 4.85 -9.00 7.08
N THR A 98 4.29 -8.28 6.10
CA THR A 98 4.95 -7.18 5.37
C THR A 98 5.37 -6.02 6.27
N TRP A 99 4.64 -5.79 7.37
CA TRP A 99 4.91 -4.71 8.32
C TRP A 99 5.93 -5.05 9.41
N VAL A 100 6.36 -6.33 9.50
CA VAL A 100 7.23 -6.86 10.56
C VAL A 100 8.49 -7.57 10.05
N LEU A 101 8.58 -7.88 8.75
CA LEU A 101 9.60 -8.75 8.14
C LEU A 101 11.08 -8.31 8.22
N ASN A 102 11.39 -7.08 8.62
CA ASN A 102 12.74 -6.55 8.78
C ASN A 102 13.17 -6.46 10.27
N TYR A 103 14.19 -5.67 10.60
CA TYR A 103 14.62 -5.44 11.98
C TYR A 103 13.79 -4.33 12.65
N ARG A 104 13.89 -4.22 13.98
CA ARG A 104 13.03 -3.37 14.82
C ARG A 104 13.02 -1.88 14.44
N ASN A 105 14.11 -1.37 13.88
CA ASN A 105 14.25 0.00 13.38
C ASN A 105 13.93 0.16 11.88
N GLN A 106 13.51 -0.90 11.19
CA GLN A 106 13.28 -0.96 9.75
C GLN A 106 11.86 -1.40 9.36
N SER A 107 11.17 -2.19 10.19
CA SER A 107 9.76 -2.56 9.97
C SER A 107 8.82 -1.53 10.62
N LEU A 108 7.88 -0.99 9.86
CA LEU A 108 7.04 0.15 10.27
C LEU A 108 6.19 -0.12 11.53
N ALA A 109 5.68 -1.33 11.71
CA ALA A 109 4.88 -1.67 12.90
C ALA A 109 5.66 -1.55 14.22
N PHE A 110 6.94 -1.91 14.23
CA PHE A 110 7.79 -1.81 15.42
C PHE A 110 8.17 -0.36 15.74
N ILE A 111 8.41 0.45 14.69
CA ILE A 111 8.69 1.89 14.83
C ILE A 111 7.49 2.61 15.42
N LEU A 112 6.27 2.32 14.92
CA LEU A 112 5.03 2.87 15.46
C LEU A 112 4.79 2.44 16.92
N ALA A 113 4.96 1.16 17.24
CA ALA A 113 4.81 0.65 18.60
C ALA A 113 5.78 1.32 19.60
N ASP A 114 7.04 1.55 19.23
CA ASP A 114 8.05 2.24 20.06
C ASP A 114 7.85 3.77 20.14
N LEU A 115 7.06 4.35 19.23
CA LEU A 115 6.60 5.74 19.30
C LEU A 115 5.30 5.90 20.11
N GLY A 116 4.69 4.81 20.59
CA GLY A 116 3.50 4.86 21.44
C GLY A 116 2.17 4.67 20.71
N TYR A 117 2.17 4.16 19.48
CA TYR A 117 0.96 3.79 18.74
C TYR A 117 0.45 2.38 19.09
N ASP A 118 -0.85 2.16 18.86
CA ASP A 118 -1.51 0.85 18.86
C ASP A 118 -1.73 0.41 17.40
N PHE A 119 -1.20 -0.75 17.01
CA PHE A 119 -1.07 -1.20 15.60
C PHE A 119 -1.96 -2.41 15.26
N TRP A 120 -2.48 -2.46 14.01
CA TRP A 120 -3.50 -3.41 13.50
C TRP A 120 -3.38 -3.63 11.94
N ASP A 121 -3.62 -4.84 11.35
CA ASP A 121 -3.53 -5.12 9.87
C ASP A 121 -4.19 -6.47 9.34
N PHE A 122 -4.89 -6.50 8.16
CA PHE A 122 -5.91 -7.53 7.70
C PHE A 122 -6.01 -7.92 6.17
N THR A 123 -7.06 -8.67 5.71
CA THR A 123 -7.31 -9.31 4.35
C THR A 123 -8.86 -9.30 3.99
N TRP A 124 -9.54 -9.50 2.80
CA TRP A 124 -9.33 -9.74 1.30
C TRP A 124 -10.54 -9.21 0.36
N GLU A 125 -10.35 -8.72 -0.91
CA GLU A 125 -11.25 -7.92 -1.87
C GLU A 125 -12.59 -7.35 -1.39
N ASP A 126 -13.52 -8.20 -0.97
CA ASP A 126 -14.80 -7.81 -0.39
C ASP A 126 -14.59 -6.84 0.80
N MET A 127 -13.37 -6.85 1.40
CA MET A 127 -12.61 -5.69 1.90
C MET A 127 -13.28 -4.34 1.73
N GLY A 128 -13.28 -3.77 0.53
CA GLY A 128 -13.65 -2.36 0.34
C GLY A 128 -15.05 -2.05 0.89
N ASN A 129 -15.96 -3.01 0.81
CA ASN A 129 -17.36 -2.83 1.18
C ASN A 129 -17.74 -3.51 2.51
N TYR A 130 -16.98 -4.52 2.96
CA TYR A 130 -17.31 -5.35 4.13
C TYR A 130 -16.18 -5.41 5.17
N ASP A 131 -14.98 -5.83 4.81
CA ASP A 131 -13.90 -6.01 5.79
C ASP A 131 -13.41 -4.66 6.30
N LEU A 132 -13.07 -3.73 5.42
CA LEU A 132 -12.63 -2.37 5.75
C LEU A 132 -13.56 -1.71 6.79
N PRO A 133 -14.90 -1.68 6.61
CA PRO A 133 -15.81 -1.24 7.67
C PRO A 133 -15.79 -2.13 8.92
N ALA A 134 -15.90 -3.46 8.81
CA ALA A 134 -15.93 -4.34 9.99
C ALA A 134 -14.67 -4.20 10.86
N MET A 135 -13.52 -4.05 10.21
CA MET A 135 -12.20 -4.04 10.80
C MET A 135 -11.81 -2.68 11.39
N ILE A 136 -12.11 -1.58 10.70
CA ILE A 136 -11.97 -0.22 11.28
C ILE A 136 -12.87 -0.13 12.52
N ASN A 137 -14.13 -0.54 12.42
CA ASN A 137 -15.06 -0.49 13.55
C ASN A 137 -14.61 -1.35 14.74
N TYR A 138 -14.03 -2.54 14.50
CA TYR A 138 -13.48 -3.37 15.58
C TYR A 138 -12.22 -2.77 16.20
N ALA A 139 -11.29 -2.22 15.41
CA ALA A 139 -10.09 -1.56 15.92
C ALA A 139 -10.43 -0.33 16.78
N LEU A 140 -11.41 0.48 16.35
CA LEU A 140 -11.96 1.59 17.14
C LEU A 140 -12.64 1.09 18.42
N SER A 141 -13.44 0.01 18.34
CA SER A 141 -14.13 -0.59 19.49
C SER A 141 -13.18 -1.16 20.56
N VAL A 142 -12.09 -1.84 20.17
CA VAL A 142 -11.12 -2.40 21.13
C VAL A 142 -10.16 -1.36 21.70
N SER A 143 -9.84 -0.31 20.92
CA SER A 143 -8.98 0.79 21.39
C SER A 143 -9.72 1.85 22.19
N GLY A 144 -11.06 1.93 22.07
CA GLY A 144 -11.87 3.02 22.64
C GLY A 144 -11.64 4.37 21.96
N ARG A 145 -10.98 4.41 20.79
CA ARG A 145 -10.69 5.64 20.05
C ARG A 145 -11.86 6.01 19.14
N PRO A 146 -12.17 7.31 18.96
CA PRO A 146 -13.20 7.75 18.02
C PRO A 146 -12.73 7.70 16.55
N MET A 147 -11.41 7.72 16.33
CA MET A 147 -10.78 7.76 15.01
C MET A 147 -9.40 7.10 15.05
N LEU A 148 -8.93 6.65 13.88
CA LEU A 148 -7.60 6.07 13.65
C LEU A 148 -6.91 6.70 12.43
N SER A 149 -5.59 6.53 12.29
CA SER A 149 -4.88 6.78 11.03
C SER A 149 -4.76 5.48 10.23
N TYR A 150 -4.86 5.57 8.90
CA TYR A 150 -4.85 4.45 7.97
C TYR A 150 -3.58 4.49 7.11
N ILE A 151 -2.96 3.34 6.87
CA ILE A 151 -1.86 3.18 5.90
C ILE A 151 -2.21 2.01 4.97
N GLY A 152 -2.18 2.22 3.66
CA GLY A 152 -2.41 1.16 2.68
C GLY A 152 -1.22 1.04 1.74
N HIS A 153 -0.84 -0.18 1.38
CA HIS A 153 0.15 -0.46 0.33
C HIS A 153 -0.51 -1.18 -0.84
N SER A 154 -0.20 -0.80 -2.09
CA SER A 154 -0.65 -1.53 -3.28
C SER A 154 -2.16 -1.76 -3.27
N GLN A 155 -2.65 -3.01 -3.34
CA GLN A 155 -4.07 -3.38 -3.21
C GLN A 155 -4.74 -2.80 -1.96
N GLY A 156 -4.02 -2.60 -0.85
CA GLY A 156 -4.52 -1.90 0.34
C GLY A 156 -5.07 -0.52 0.03
N THR A 157 -4.42 0.20 -0.88
CA THR A 157 -4.93 1.48 -1.37
C THR A 157 -6.17 1.29 -2.25
N THR A 158 -6.20 0.30 -3.16
CA THR A 158 -7.38 -0.02 -4.00
C THR A 158 -8.65 -0.19 -3.14
N GLN A 159 -8.58 -0.99 -2.09
CA GLN A 159 -9.70 -1.24 -1.16
C GLN A 159 -10.16 0.05 -0.47
N THR A 160 -9.19 0.89 -0.09
CA THR A 160 -9.42 2.16 0.59
C THR A 160 -10.13 3.15 -0.34
N PHE A 161 -9.69 3.24 -1.60
CA PHE A 161 -10.34 4.03 -2.64
C PHE A 161 -11.76 3.53 -2.95
N VAL A 162 -11.98 2.21 -3.04
CA VAL A 162 -13.33 1.61 -3.20
C VAL A 162 -14.21 1.96 -2.01
N GLY A 163 -13.77 1.62 -0.80
CA GLY A 163 -14.60 1.70 0.40
C GLY A 163 -14.90 3.13 0.84
N PHE A 164 -13.94 4.04 0.77
CA PHE A 164 -14.16 5.44 1.16
C PHE A 164 -14.91 6.24 0.08
N SER A 165 -14.78 5.90 -1.20
CA SER A 165 -15.64 6.52 -2.24
C SER A 165 -17.09 6.04 -2.20
N ASN A 166 -17.32 4.77 -1.81
CA ASN A 166 -18.66 4.23 -1.57
C ASN A 166 -19.27 4.68 -0.22
N ASN A 167 -18.45 4.81 0.84
CA ASN A 167 -18.90 5.07 2.21
C ASN A 167 -18.08 6.18 2.89
N GLN A 168 -18.53 7.43 2.71
CA GLN A 168 -17.91 8.59 3.35
C GLN A 168 -18.15 8.67 4.87
N GLU A 169 -19.13 7.97 5.45
CA GLU A 169 -19.28 7.93 6.92
C GLU A 169 -18.18 7.07 7.57
N LEU A 170 -17.77 5.97 6.92
CA LEU A 170 -16.58 5.22 7.29
C LEU A 170 -15.30 6.04 7.06
N ALA A 171 -15.22 6.77 5.94
CA ALA A 171 -14.06 7.59 5.64
C ALA A 171 -13.81 8.70 6.69
N LYS A 172 -14.87 9.23 7.30
CA LYS A 172 -14.80 10.25 8.37
C LYS A 172 -14.21 9.75 9.70
N VAL A 173 -14.16 8.44 9.97
CA VAL A 173 -13.49 7.91 11.17
C VAL A 173 -11.99 7.63 10.96
N VAL A 174 -11.46 7.96 9.77
CA VAL A 174 -10.03 7.98 9.50
C VAL A 174 -9.52 9.42 9.52
N SER A 175 -8.50 9.69 10.34
CA SER A 175 -7.89 11.02 10.46
C SER A 175 -6.97 11.38 9.31
N TYR A 176 -6.24 10.38 8.83
CA TYR A 176 -5.29 10.51 7.72
C TYR A 176 -5.11 9.16 7.01
N PHE A 177 -4.97 9.18 5.69
CA PHE A 177 -4.65 8.00 4.88
C PHE A 177 -3.27 8.15 4.21
N GLY A 178 -2.30 7.35 4.64
CA GLY A 178 -1.03 7.18 3.92
C GLY A 178 -1.15 6.11 2.84
N ALA A 179 -1.15 6.52 1.57
CA ALA A 179 -1.23 5.63 0.42
C ALA A 179 0.18 5.35 -0.14
N PHE A 180 0.75 4.20 0.21
CA PHE A 180 1.97 3.67 -0.38
C PHE A 180 1.65 3.01 -1.72
N THR A 181 2.33 3.44 -2.78
CA THR A 181 2.17 2.97 -4.17
C THR A 181 0.71 2.86 -4.61
N PRO A 182 -0.02 4.00 -4.66
CA PRO A 182 -1.48 4.02 -4.79
C PRO A 182 -1.97 3.41 -6.11
N VAL A 183 -2.72 2.31 -6.00
CA VAL A 183 -3.36 1.58 -7.10
C VAL A 183 -4.86 1.90 -7.13
N ALA A 184 -5.37 2.18 -8.33
CA ALA A 184 -6.82 2.22 -8.60
C ALA A 184 -7.05 1.81 -10.06
N TRP A 185 -6.50 2.59 -10.99
CA TRP A 185 -6.27 2.18 -12.37
C TRP A 185 -4.95 1.42 -12.49
N THR A 186 -4.86 0.55 -13.51
CA THR A 186 -3.68 -0.26 -13.84
C THR A 186 -3.47 -0.42 -15.35
N GLY A 187 -4.20 0.34 -16.19
CA GLY A 187 -4.14 0.22 -17.65
C GLY A 187 -2.82 0.68 -18.27
N ALA A 188 -2.02 1.48 -17.54
CA ALA A 188 -0.66 1.85 -17.95
C ALA A 188 0.45 1.02 -17.26
N ALA A 189 0.08 -0.04 -16.51
CA ALA A 189 1.03 -0.94 -15.87
C ALA A 189 2.04 -1.55 -16.85
N THR A 190 3.27 -1.72 -16.37
CA THR A 190 4.42 -2.23 -17.13
C THR A 190 5.03 -3.51 -16.57
N SER A 191 4.54 -4.00 -15.40
CA SER A 191 4.98 -5.26 -14.78
C SER A 191 4.88 -6.41 -15.80
N PRO A 192 6.00 -6.99 -16.26
CA PRO A 192 5.99 -7.87 -17.42
C PRO A 192 5.09 -9.10 -17.25
N ILE A 193 5.03 -9.65 -16.03
CA ILE A 193 4.32 -10.90 -15.76
C ILE A 193 2.81 -10.63 -15.59
N LEU A 194 2.41 -9.62 -14.81
CA LEU A 194 1.00 -9.25 -14.64
C LEU A 194 0.38 -8.80 -15.98
N VAL A 195 1.09 -7.97 -16.74
CA VAL A 195 0.63 -7.47 -18.04
C VAL A 195 0.55 -8.60 -19.07
N THR A 196 1.48 -9.56 -19.05
CA THR A 196 1.40 -10.74 -19.92
C THR A 196 0.21 -11.61 -19.54
N MET A 197 0.07 -12.00 -18.26
CA MET A 197 -1.03 -12.85 -17.79
C MET A 197 -2.40 -12.26 -18.17
N ALA A 198 -2.58 -10.95 -17.97
CA ALA A 198 -3.81 -10.23 -18.31
C ALA A 198 -4.08 -10.23 -19.82
N LYS A 199 -3.08 -9.90 -20.65
CA LYS A 199 -3.23 -9.85 -22.12
C LYS A 199 -3.34 -11.22 -22.78
N THR A 200 -2.93 -12.30 -22.10
CA THR A 200 -3.12 -13.69 -22.55
C THR A 200 -4.32 -14.40 -21.92
N TYR A 201 -5.17 -13.69 -21.16
CA TYR A 201 -6.39 -14.22 -20.51
C TYR A 201 -6.15 -15.47 -19.64
N VAL A 202 -4.99 -15.54 -18.97
CA VAL A 202 -4.61 -16.65 -18.07
C VAL A 202 -5.60 -16.77 -16.89
N ASP A 203 -6.16 -15.65 -16.46
CA ASP A 203 -7.24 -15.56 -15.50
C ASP A 203 -8.50 -16.32 -15.97
N SER A 204 -8.92 -16.12 -17.22
CA SER A 204 -10.08 -16.82 -17.80
C SER A 204 -9.83 -18.32 -17.93
N TRP A 205 -8.61 -18.73 -18.29
CA TRP A 205 -8.23 -20.15 -18.33
C TRP A 205 -8.28 -20.81 -16.95
N PHE A 206 -7.76 -20.15 -15.89
CA PHE A 206 -7.83 -20.70 -14.54
C PHE A 206 -9.28 -20.85 -14.04
N GLN A 207 -10.18 -19.91 -14.38
CA GLN A 207 -11.61 -20.03 -14.09
C GLN A 207 -12.26 -21.20 -14.85
N VAL A 208 -11.98 -21.36 -16.15
CA VAL A 208 -12.47 -22.49 -16.97
C VAL A 208 -12.00 -23.85 -16.43
N PHE A 209 -10.79 -23.93 -15.89
CA PHE A 209 -10.26 -25.15 -15.26
C PHE A 209 -10.63 -25.31 -13.77
N GLY A 210 -11.53 -24.48 -13.22
CA GLY A 210 -12.02 -24.61 -11.85
C GLY A 210 -10.99 -24.30 -10.76
N VAL A 211 -9.92 -23.57 -11.11
CA VAL A 211 -8.89 -23.17 -10.14
C VAL A 211 -9.37 -21.95 -9.37
N ASN A 212 -9.73 -22.15 -8.10
CA ASN A 212 -10.30 -21.10 -7.26
C ASN A 212 -9.25 -20.29 -6.48
N GLU A 213 -8.16 -20.94 -6.06
CA GLU A 213 -7.11 -20.38 -5.21
C GLU A 213 -5.82 -20.13 -6.03
N PHE A 214 -5.41 -18.86 -6.12
CA PHE A 214 -4.10 -18.46 -6.65
C PHE A 214 -3.11 -18.42 -5.48
N SER A 215 -2.36 -19.50 -5.31
CA SER A 215 -1.58 -19.78 -4.11
C SER A 215 -0.33 -20.57 -4.45
N PRO A 216 0.81 -20.33 -3.78
CA PRO A 216 2.07 -20.97 -4.13
C PRO A 216 2.03 -22.49 -3.88
N ASN A 217 1.07 -22.98 -3.10
CA ASN A 217 0.90 -24.41 -2.81
C ASN A 217 -0.01 -25.13 -3.81
N ASN A 218 -0.63 -24.43 -4.76
CA ASN A 218 -1.50 -25.01 -5.76
C ASN A 218 -0.72 -25.94 -6.72
N PRO A 219 -1.10 -27.23 -6.91
CA PRO A 219 -0.36 -28.17 -7.76
C PRO A 219 -0.19 -27.73 -9.22
N VAL A 220 -1.09 -26.94 -9.79
CA VAL A 220 -0.96 -26.41 -11.16
C VAL A 220 0.10 -25.31 -11.18
N LEU A 221 0.06 -24.38 -10.22
CA LEU A 221 1.05 -23.31 -10.10
C LEU A 221 2.43 -23.86 -9.72
N GLN A 222 2.50 -24.89 -8.86
CA GLN A 222 3.71 -25.67 -8.57
C GLN A 222 4.27 -26.42 -9.79
N ASN A 223 3.45 -26.90 -10.71
CA ASN A 223 3.96 -27.50 -11.96
C ASN A 223 4.47 -26.46 -12.97
N MET A 224 4.04 -25.19 -12.86
CA MET A 224 4.60 -24.08 -13.65
C MET A 224 5.86 -23.48 -13.00
N LEU A 225 5.84 -23.19 -11.69
CA LEU A 225 6.94 -22.57 -10.94
C LEU A 225 8.00 -23.60 -10.49
N GLY A 226 7.57 -24.72 -9.93
CA GLY A 226 8.40 -25.76 -9.31
C GLY A 226 9.25 -26.56 -10.30
N LYS A 227 9.08 -26.36 -11.61
CA LYS A 227 10.04 -26.81 -12.63
C LYS A 227 11.38 -26.05 -12.56
N TYR A 228 11.41 -24.90 -11.88
CA TYR A 228 12.60 -24.03 -11.76
C TYR A 228 12.85 -23.52 -10.33
N ALA A 229 11.85 -23.57 -9.43
CA ALA A 229 11.91 -22.98 -8.09
C ALA A 229 13.11 -23.43 -7.22
N CYS A 230 13.80 -22.43 -6.67
CA CYS A 230 14.70 -22.49 -5.51
C CYS A 230 15.95 -23.39 -5.55
N ALA A 231 16.09 -24.32 -6.50
CA ALA A 231 17.37 -24.98 -6.80
C ALA A 231 18.34 -24.06 -7.57
N TRP A 232 17.82 -22.99 -8.20
CA TRP A 232 18.56 -22.04 -9.03
C TRP A 232 18.53 -20.65 -8.38
N ALA A 233 19.53 -20.35 -7.56
CA ALA A 233 19.64 -19.06 -6.88
C ALA A 233 19.84 -17.90 -7.87
N GLY A 234 19.06 -16.82 -7.69
CA GLY A 234 18.90 -15.73 -8.65
C GLY A 234 17.52 -15.80 -9.31
N VAL A 235 17.51 -16.01 -10.63
CA VAL A 235 16.39 -15.80 -11.58
C VAL A 235 14.97 -16.12 -11.10
N VAL A 236 14.76 -17.14 -10.27
CA VAL A 236 13.41 -17.57 -9.84
C VAL A 236 12.95 -16.92 -8.52
N CYS A 237 13.88 -16.47 -7.68
CA CYS A 237 13.55 -15.51 -6.62
C CYS A 237 13.21 -14.15 -7.24
N ASP A 238 14.06 -13.71 -8.20
CA ASP A 238 13.92 -12.45 -8.91
C ASP A 238 12.55 -12.38 -9.62
N GLY A 239 12.22 -13.38 -10.46
CA GLY A 239 10.96 -13.43 -11.21
C GLY A 239 9.68 -13.52 -10.36
N PHE A 240 9.77 -13.88 -9.07
CA PHE A 240 8.63 -13.79 -8.15
C PHE A 240 8.54 -12.43 -7.46
N ILE A 241 9.68 -11.83 -7.09
CA ILE A 241 9.73 -10.46 -6.57
C ILE A 241 9.29 -9.47 -7.67
N ASP A 242 9.70 -9.68 -8.93
CA ASP A 242 9.26 -8.91 -10.09
C ASP A 242 7.74 -9.00 -10.36
N LEU A 243 7.12 -10.15 -10.06
CA LEU A 243 5.67 -10.37 -10.25
C LEU A 243 4.82 -9.45 -9.37
N ILE A 244 5.17 -9.30 -8.10
CA ILE A 244 4.39 -8.53 -7.11
C ILE A 244 4.98 -7.13 -6.89
N GLY A 245 6.30 -7.03 -6.77
CA GLY A 245 7.03 -5.86 -6.32
C GLY A 245 7.80 -5.08 -7.37
N GLY A 246 7.96 -5.66 -8.56
CA GLY A 246 8.81 -5.09 -9.62
C GLY A 246 10.30 -5.03 -9.23
N PRO A 247 11.13 -4.38 -10.07
CA PRO A 247 12.56 -4.30 -9.84
C PRO A 247 12.89 -3.45 -8.61
N SER A 248 13.79 -3.96 -7.76
CA SER A 248 14.31 -3.25 -6.59
C SER A 248 15.81 -3.47 -6.41
N ASN A 249 16.51 -2.39 -6.06
CA ASN A 249 17.90 -2.42 -5.57
C ASN A 249 17.98 -2.27 -4.04
N ASN A 250 16.84 -2.16 -3.35
CA ASN A 250 16.74 -1.75 -1.95
C ASN A 250 16.32 -2.88 -0.99
N ILE A 251 15.95 -4.06 -1.50
CA ILE A 251 15.65 -5.26 -0.70
C ILE A 251 16.94 -5.82 -0.08
N ASN A 252 16.90 -6.25 1.19
CA ASN A 252 18.06 -6.91 1.81
C ASN A 252 18.23 -8.34 1.27
N ALA A 253 19.20 -8.52 0.37
CA ALA A 253 19.54 -9.81 -0.24
C ALA A 253 19.80 -10.94 0.78
N SER A 254 20.32 -10.65 1.98
CA SER A 254 20.56 -11.66 3.01
C SER A 254 19.30 -12.12 3.76
N ARG A 255 18.13 -11.57 3.41
CA ARG A 255 16.82 -11.88 4.01
C ARG A 255 15.75 -12.25 2.98
N VAL A 256 16.10 -12.38 1.70
CA VAL A 256 15.15 -12.80 0.64
C VAL A 256 14.44 -14.10 0.99
N HIS A 257 15.15 -15.07 1.54
CA HIS A 257 14.60 -16.36 2.00
C HIS A 257 13.74 -16.25 3.27
N VAL A 258 13.69 -15.10 3.94
CA VAL A 258 12.69 -14.79 4.97
C VAL A 258 11.42 -14.34 4.25
N TYR A 259 11.50 -13.34 3.38
CA TYR A 259 10.35 -12.75 2.67
C TYR A 259 9.58 -13.79 1.84
N VAL A 260 10.27 -14.59 1.01
CA VAL A 260 9.62 -15.59 0.14
C VAL A 260 9.08 -16.84 0.86
N THR A 261 9.27 -16.95 2.19
CA THR A 261 8.62 -18.02 2.98
C THR A 261 7.22 -17.64 3.47
N GLN A 262 6.82 -16.38 3.36
CA GLN A 262 5.50 -15.86 3.78
C GLN A 262 4.77 -15.09 2.67
N THR A 263 5.48 -14.75 1.58
CA THR A 263 4.91 -14.15 0.36
C THR A 263 5.17 -15.11 -0.82
N PRO A 264 4.15 -15.52 -1.61
CA PRO A 264 2.79 -15.01 -1.61
C PRO A 264 1.92 -15.71 -0.56
N ALA A 265 1.11 -14.95 0.17
CA ALA A 265 0.18 -15.48 1.17
C ALA A 265 -1.11 -16.06 0.58
N GLY A 266 -1.26 -16.04 -0.76
CA GLY A 266 -2.41 -16.56 -1.49
C GLY A 266 -3.49 -15.50 -1.78
N SER A 267 -4.30 -15.75 -2.80
CA SER A 267 -5.44 -14.94 -3.23
C SER A 267 -6.50 -15.82 -3.91
N SER A 268 -7.66 -15.25 -4.25
CA SER A 268 -8.60 -15.90 -5.17
C SER A 268 -8.19 -15.66 -6.63
N VAL A 269 -8.48 -16.60 -7.51
CA VAL A 269 -8.33 -16.39 -8.96
C VAL A 269 -9.27 -15.28 -9.47
N LYS A 270 -10.41 -15.04 -8.81
CA LYS A 270 -11.31 -13.91 -9.11
C LYS A 270 -10.61 -12.56 -8.92
N ASN A 271 -9.88 -12.35 -7.81
CA ASN A 271 -9.15 -11.11 -7.56
C ASN A 271 -8.04 -10.90 -8.61
N MET A 272 -7.32 -11.97 -8.99
CA MET A 272 -6.32 -11.90 -10.06
C MET A 272 -6.97 -11.56 -11.43
N ALA A 273 -8.16 -12.09 -11.71
CA ALA A 273 -8.95 -11.76 -12.89
C ALA A 273 -9.45 -10.30 -12.88
N HIS A 274 -9.81 -9.78 -11.71
CA HIS A 274 -10.21 -8.38 -11.52
C HIS A 274 -9.07 -7.41 -11.88
N TYR A 275 -7.86 -7.70 -11.37
CA TYR A 275 -6.65 -6.97 -11.77
C TYR A 275 -6.35 -7.10 -13.27
N ALA A 276 -6.59 -8.28 -13.86
CA ALA A 276 -6.42 -8.49 -15.29
C ALA A 276 -7.44 -7.69 -16.15
N GLN A 277 -8.68 -7.51 -15.67
CA GLN A 277 -9.67 -6.62 -16.30
C GLN A 277 -9.19 -5.16 -16.25
N GLY A 278 -8.78 -4.65 -15.09
CA GLY A 278 -8.23 -3.29 -14.95
C GLY A 278 -7.03 -3.01 -15.87
N ILE A 279 -6.13 -3.99 -16.03
CA ILE A 279 -4.96 -3.90 -16.95
C ILE A 279 -5.38 -3.94 -18.43
N ARG A 280 -6.40 -4.73 -18.80
CA ARG A 280 -6.88 -4.84 -20.19
C ARG A 280 -7.64 -3.60 -20.64
N ASP A 281 -8.55 -3.13 -19.79
CA ASP A 281 -9.64 -2.22 -20.17
C ASP A 281 -9.44 -0.79 -19.63
N ASN A 282 -8.38 -0.56 -18.83
CA ASN A 282 -8.09 0.68 -18.09
C ASN A 282 -9.28 1.18 -17.23
N THR A 283 -9.89 0.27 -16.50
CA THR A 283 -11.06 0.54 -15.65
C THR A 283 -10.70 0.52 -14.16
N PHE A 284 -11.38 1.39 -13.39
CA PHE A 284 -11.50 1.26 -11.94
C PHE A 284 -12.99 1.08 -11.63
N ALA A 285 -13.44 -0.16 -11.75
CA ALA A 285 -14.84 -0.57 -11.72
C ALA A 285 -15.00 -1.86 -10.94
N SER A 286 -16.26 -2.25 -10.66
CA SER A 286 -16.55 -3.56 -10.06
C SER A 286 -16.18 -4.70 -11.01
N TYR A 287 -16.09 -5.92 -10.49
CA TYR A 287 -15.70 -7.11 -11.27
C TYR A 287 -16.64 -7.36 -12.46
N ASP A 288 -16.07 -7.56 -13.66
CA ASP A 288 -16.83 -7.92 -14.86
C ASP A 288 -17.09 -9.45 -14.90
N TYR A 289 -18.35 -9.85 -14.83
CA TYR A 289 -18.78 -11.26 -14.94
C TYR A 289 -19.14 -11.67 -16.38
N GLY A 290 -19.11 -10.74 -17.33
CA GLY A 290 -19.37 -10.96 -18.75
C GLY A 290 -20.85 -11.00 -19.16
N CYS A 291 -21.08 -10.70 -20.44
CA CYS A 291 -22.39 -10.77 -21.10
C CYS A 291 -22.27 -11.24 -22.55
N SER A 292 -22.90 -12.38 -22.88
CA SER A 292 -22.89 -12.99 -24.21
C SER A 292 -23.98 -12.44 -25.16
N CYS A 293 -24.58 -11.31 -24.81
CA CYS A 293 -25.66 -10.68 -25.56
C CYS A 293 -25.14 -9.67 -26.59
N LEU A 294 -25.81 -9.59 -27.75
CA LEU A 294 -25.58 -8.53 -28.73
C LEU A 294 -26.02 -7.17 -28.14
N ARG A 295 -25.05 -6.33 -27.73
CA ARG A 295 -25.28 -5.03 -27.06
C ARG A 295 -26.28 -4.12 -27.80
N ILE A 296 -26.31 -4.19 -29.13
CA ILE A 296 -27.23 -3.44 -30.01
C ILE A 296 -28.73 -3.73 -29.75
N LEU A 297 -29.07 -4.88 -29.18
CA LEU A 297 -30.46 -5.24 -28.83
C LEU A 297 -30.91 -4.63 -27.50
N GLY A 298 -30.03 -3.95 -26.77
CA GLY A 298 -30.31 -3.35 -25.46
C GLY A 298 -30.41 -4.37 -24.33
N ILE A 299 -30.13 -3.92 -23.10
CA ILE A 299 -30.06 -4.83 -21.95
C ILE A 299 -31.42 -5.39 -21.52
N GLY A 300 -32.52 -4.73 -21.88
CA GLY A 300 -33.88 -5.22 -21.59
C GLY A 300 -34.10 -6.64 -22.13
N LEU A 301 -33.71 -6.89 -23.38
CA LEU A 301 -33.88 -8.18 -24.07
C LEU A 301 -32.82 -9.23 -23.70
N CYS A 302 -31.74 -8.85 -23.03
CA CYS A 302 -30.70 -9.77 -22.61
C CYS A 302 -31.14 -10.58 -21.38
N SER A 303 -31.00 -11.92 -21.39
CA SER A 303 -31.34 -12.74 -20.22
C SER A 303 -30.21 -12.71 -19.18
N THR A 304 -30.57 -12.64 -17.90
CA THR A 304 -29.63 -12.73 -16.76
C THR A 304 -28.86 -14.05 -16.72
N LEU A 305 -29.38 -15.11 -17.36
CA LEU A 305 -28.73 -16.41 -17.47
C LEU A 305 -27.48 -16.38 -18.39
N ILE A 306 -27.37 -15.39 -19.29
CA ILE A 306 -26.27 -15.25 -20.26
C ILE A 306 -25.55 -13.90 -20.14
N CYS A 307 -25.77 -13.20 -19.03
CA CYS A 307 -25.23 -11.88 -18.74
C CYS A 307 -25.28 -11.65 -17.23
N GLU A 308 -24.24 -12.11 -16.53
CA GLU A 308 -24.19 -12.03 -15.07
C GLU A 308 -24.02 -10.58 -14.60
N ASN A 309 -23.43 -9.67 -15.40
CA ASN A 309 -23.47 -8.22 -15.08
C ASN A 309 -24.92 -7.68 -14.99
N LYS A 310 -25.85 -8.17 -15.84
CA LYS A 310 -27.27 -7.82 -15.67
C LYS A 310 -27.84 -8.38 -14.38
N ALA A 311 -27.40 -9.57 -13.95
CA ALA A 311 -27.85 -10.19 -12.70
C ALA A 311 -27.28 -9.51 -11.43
N LYS A 312 -26.06 -8.97 -11.49
CA LYS A 312 -25.38 -8.30 -10.36
C LYS A 312 -25.68 -6.80 -10.28
N TYR A 313 -25.71 -6.12 -11.42
CA TYR A 313 -25.65 -4.67 -11.53
C TYR A 313 -26.81 -4.06 -12.35
N GLY A 314 -27.52 -4.88 -13.14
CA GLY A 314 -28.54 -4.40 -14.09
C GLY A 314 -27.99 -3.75 -15.36
N SER A 315 -26.65 -3.70 -15.52
CA SER A 315 -25.91 -3.08 -16.63
C SER A 315 -25.15 -4.12 -17.47
N PHE A 316 -24.72 -3.73 -18.68
CA PHE A 316 -23.90 -4.61 -19.54
C PHE A 316 -22.44 -4.66 -19.05
N ASP A 317 -21.91 -3.49 -18.73
CA ASP A 317 -20.60 -3.27 -18.13
C ASP A 317 -20.75 -3.14 -16.61
N PRO A 318 -19.75 -3.50 -15.79
CA PRO A 318 -19.80 -3.24 -14.36
C PRO A 318 -19.76 -1.72 -14.03
N PRO A 319 -20.33 -1.29 -12.90
CA PRO A 319 -20.29 0.11 -12.48
C PRO A 319 -18.87 0.53 -12.07
N ALA A 320 -18.44 1.71 -12.55
CA ALA A 320 -17.22 2.36 -12.11
C ALA A 320 -17.30 2.77 -10.63
N PHE A 321 -16.19 2.68 -9.90
CA PHE A 321 -16.15 3.13 -8.51
C PHE A 321 -16.17 4.68 -8.45
N PRO A 322 -16.97 5.28 -7.56
CA PRO A 322 -17.30 6.70 -7.62
C PRO A 322 -16.21 7.57 -6.94
N ILE A 323 -14.96 7.45 -7.38
CA ILE A 323 -13.77 8.02 -6.72
C ILE A 323 -13.87 9.55 -6.48
N ASN A 324 -14.64 10.25 -7.32
CA ASN A 324 -14.97 11.67 -7.18
C ASN A 324 -15.88 12.01 -5.96
N LYS A 325 -16.30 11.02 -5.17
CA LYS A 325 -17.00 11.19 -3.89
C LYS A 325 -16.06 11.08 -2.68
N MET A 326 -14.80 10.70 -2.86
CA MET A 326 -13.84 10.54 -1.76
C MET A 326 -13.26 11.88 -1.31
N VAL A 327 -14.05 12.65 -0.54
CA VAL A 327 -13.64 13.94 0.04
C VAL A 327 -12.81 13.73 1.31
N TYR A 328 -13.18 12.71 2.10
CA TYR A 328 -12.44 12.23 3.27
C TYR A 328 -11.86 10.83 3.00
N PRO A 329 -10.82 10.42 3.74
CA PRO A 329 -9.99 11.23 4.64
C PRO A 329 -8.98 12.11 3.88
N ARG A 330 -8.31 13.03 4.57
CA ARG A 330 -7.14 13.72 4.02
C ARG A 330 -6.03 12.69 3.78
N THR A 331 -5.52 12.66 2.56
CA THR A 331 -4.74 11.55 2.01
C THR A 331 -3.34 12.01 1.58
N GLY A 332 -2.32 11.19 1.83
CA GLY A 332 -0.96 11.42 1.35
C GLY A 332 -0.49 10.32 0.41
N PHE A 333 0.00 10.70 -0.77
CA PHE A 333 0.52 9.80 -1.78
C PHE A 333 2.04 9.62 -1.63
N TYR A 334 2.49 8.37 -1.62
CA TYR A 334 3.89 7.97 -1.53
C TYR A 334 4.22 7.02 -2.69
N ASN A 335 4.79 7.58 -3.75
CA ASN A 335 4.83 6.98 -5.09
C ASN A 335 6.23 6.44 -5.42
N GLY A 336 6.34 5.22 -5.98
CA GLY A 336 7.60 4.72 -6.52
C GLY A 336 7.91 5.33 -7.88
N ALA A 337 9.13 5.82 -8.10
CA ALA A 337 9.58 6.30 -9.41
C ALA A 337 9.85 5.15 -10.40
N GLN A 338 10.19 3.96 -9.88
CA GLN A 338 10.46 2.74 -10.63
C GLN A 338 9.28 1.75 -10.56
N ASP A 339 8.10 2.23 -10.14
CA ASP A 339 6.91 1.40 -9.95
C ASP A 339 6.32 0.94 -11.29
N THR A 340 6.23 -0.38 -11.47
CA THR A 340 5.73 -1.03 -12.68
C THR A 340 4.26 -1.45 -12.60
N LEU A 341 3.59 -1.26 -11.46
CA LEU A 341 2.17 -1.57 -11.27
C LEU A 341 1.32 -0.32 -10.99
N ALA A 342 1.73 0.52 -10.03
CA ALA A 342 1.16 1.83 -9.77
C ALA A 342 1.97 2.90 -10.52
N THR A 343 1.86 2.92 -11.86
CA THR A 343 2.74 3.80 -12.66
C THR A 343 2.36 5.27 -12.48
N LYS A 344 3.30 6.16 -12.81
CA LYS A 344 3.06 7.61 -12.83
C LYS A 344 1.84 8.00 -13.68
N THR A 345 1.50 7.25 -14.72
CA THR A 345 0.32 7.49 -15.56
C THR A 345 -0.97 7.15 -14.81
N ASP A 346 -1.05 5.97 -14.20
CA ASP A 346 -2.21 5.53 -13.41
C ASP A 346 -2.43 6.41 -12.16
N ILE A 347 -1.34 6.79 -11.47
CA ILE A 347 -1.37 7.70 -10.32
C ILE A 347 -1.84 9.10 -10.72
N ASN A 348 -1.47 9.58 -11.92
CA ASN A 348 -1.99 10.85 -12.44
C ASN A 348 -3.48 10.78 -12.77
N GLN A 349 -3.96 9.66 -13.33
CA GLN A 349 -5.38 9.41 -13.61
C GLN A 349 -6.19 9.35 -12.31
N LEU A 350 -5.67 8.68 -11.27
CA LEU A 350 -6.24 8.68 -9.93
C LEU A 350 -6.27 10.08 -9.29
N ARG A 351 -5.17 10.84 -9.35
CA ARG A 351 -5.10 12.21 -8.82
C ARG A 351 -6.12 13.13 -9.50
N ALA A 352 -6.41 12.93 -10.78
CA ALA A 352 -7.41 13.69 -11.54
C ALA A 352 -8.87 13.23 -11.29
N GLY A 353 -9.09 12.03 -10.73
CA GLY A 353 -10.42 11.53 -10.36
C GLY A 353 -10.86 11.90 -8.94
N LEU A 354 -9.91 12.26 -8.06
CA LEU A 354 -10.16 12.65 -6.67
C LEU A 354 -10.60 14.12 -6.55
N PRO A 355 -11.42 14.48 -5.54
CA PRO A 355 -11.76 15.87 -5.24
C PRO A 355 -10.54 16.75 -4.88
N ASP A 356 -10.65 18.05 -5.20
CA ASP A 356 -9.65 19.04 -4.82
C ASP A 356 -9.38 19.04 -3.31
N GLY A 357 -8.09 19.02 -2.95
CA GLY A 357 -7.64 18.98 -1.56
C GLY A 357 -7.80 17.64 -0.83
N THR A 358 -8.36 16.58 -1.44
CA THR A 358 -8.33 15.24 -0.81
C THR A 358 -6.88 14.79 -0.60
N ILE A 359 -5.98 15.09 -1.55
CA ILE A 359 -4.54 14.85 -1.43
C ILE A 359 -3.86 16.06 -0.79
N VAL A 360 -3.24 15.86 0.38
CA VAL A 360 -2.57 16.89 1.20
C VAL A 360 -1.06 16.69 1.32
N HIS A 361 -0.56 15.53 0.88
CA HIS A 361 0.86 15.21 0.80
C HIS A 361 1.11 14.38 -0.46
N ASP A 362 2.21 14.63 -1.17
CA ASP A 362 2.54 13.92 -2.39
C ASP A 362 4.07 13.83 -2.51
N LYS A 363 4.62 12.61 -2.44
CA LYS A 363 6.05 12.38 -2.42
C LYS A 363 6.42 11.21 -3.34
N THR A 364 7.37 11.44 -4.24
CA THR A 364 7.98 10.37 -5.05
C THR A 364 9.37 10.04 -4.52
N ILE A 365 9.66 8.74 -4.38
CA ILE A 365 10.99 8.20 -4.03
C ILE A 365 11.49 7.32 -5.19
N ASP A 366 12.81 7.19 -5.35
CA ASP A 366 13.42 6.29 -6.34
C ASP A 366 13.37 4.81 -5.90
N PHE A 367 12.13 4.34 -5.76
CA PHE A 367 11.72 3.05 -5.19
C PHE A 367 10.86 2.27 -6.20
N GLY A 368 10.94 0.94 -6.14
CA GLY A 368 10.01 0.00 -6.80
C GLY A 368 8.69 -0.17 -6.04
N HIS A 369 7.81 -1.06 -6.50
CA HIS A 369 6.45 -1.19 -5.95
C HIS A 369 6.42 -1.73 -4.51
N ILE A 370 7.34 -2.63 -4.17
CA ILE A 370 7.43 -3.28 -2.83
C ILE A 370 8.40 -2.59 -1.87
N ASP A 371 9.22 -1.65 -2.34
CA ASP A 371 10.23 -0.99 -1.49
C ASP A 371 9.62 -0.25 -0.29
N TYR A 372 8.38 0.21 -0.43
CA TYR A 372 7.62 0.87 0.63
C TYR A 372 7.32 0.00 1.86
N THR A 373 7.51 -1.32 1.78
CA THR A 373 7.43 -2.23 2.93
C THR A 373 8.72 -3.04 3.13
N TRP A 374 9.37 -3.50 2.05
CA TRP A 374 10.51 -4.42 2.12
C TRP A 374 11.88 -3.74 2.17
N ALA A 375 12.02 -2.50 1.66
CA ALA A 375 13.34 -1.88 1.54
C ALA A 375 13.97 -1.57 2.90
N HIS A 376 15.25 -1.93 3.06
CA HIS A 376 15.95 -1.77 4.34
C HIS A 376 16.11 -0.28 4.76
N ASN A 377 16.12 0.62 3.78
CA ASN A 377 16.20 2.09 3.90
C ASN A 377 14.82 2.80 3.79
N ALA A 378 13.68 2.09 3.70
CA ALA A 378 12.35 2.71 3.67
C ALA A 378 12.09 3.64 4.88
N HIS A 379 12.65 3.27 6.03
CA HIS A 379 12.61 4.04 7.26
C HIS A 379 13.35 5.39 7.20
N GLU A 380 14.33 5.53 6.30
CA GLU A 380 15.12 6.74 6.09
C GLU A 380 14.46 7.71 5.09
N HIS A 381 13.69 7.16 4.13
CA HIS A 381 13.14 7.93 3.01
C HIS A 381 11.63 8.22 3.09
N VAL A 382 10.85 7.39 3.79
CA VAL A 382 9.37 7.46 3.79
C VAL A 382 8.80 7.65 5.19
N TYR A 383 9.15 6.77 6.13
CA TYR A 383 8.37 6.61 7.36
C TYR A 383 8.40 7.86 8.27
N GLY A 384 9.50 8.62 8.28
CA GLY A 384 9.58 9.87 9.04
C GLY A 384 8.55 10.92 8.60
N ASP A 385 8.34 11.09 7.29
CA ASP A 385 7.35 12.03 6.76
C ASP A 385 5.92 11.51 6.94
N LEU A 386 5.71 10.20 6.80
CA LEU A 386 4.41 9.57 7.09
C LEU A 386 3.99 9.81 8.55
N ILE A 387 4.90 9.57 9.49
CA ILE A 387 4.66 9.77 10.92
C ILE A 387 4.41 11.25 11.23
N ALA A 388 5.08 12.17 10.53
CA ALA A 388 4.82 13.61 10.65
C ALA A 388 3.41 14.02 10.16
N GLN A 389 2.88 13.39 9.11
CA GLN A 389 1.50 13.62 8.67
C GLN A 389 0.48 13.01 9.64
N ILE A 390 0.71 11.77 10.10
CA ILE A 390 -0.12 11.13 11.13
C ILE A 390 -0.21 12.02 12.39
N GLN A 391 0.94 12.48 12.91
CA GLN A 391 1.01 13.36 14.08
C GLN A 391 0.34 14.73 13.86
N LEU A 392 0.37 15.27 12.64
CA LEU A 392 -0.38 16.48 12.28
C LEU A 392 -1.89 16.24 12.40
N TYR A 393 -2.45 15.30 11.62
CA TYR A 393 -3.90 15.11 11.53
C TYR A 393 -4.52 14.58 12.82
N GLU A 394 -3.84 13.71 13.56
CA GLU A 394 -4.27 13.31 14.91
C GLU A 394 -4.36 14.51 15.87
N ALA A 395 -3.41 15.44 15.79
CA ALA A 395 -3.43 16.66 16.60
C ALA A 395 -4.51 17.65 16.13
N CYS A 396 -4.84 17.70 14.83
CA CYS A 396 -5.95 18.52 14.32
C CYS A 396 -7.29 18.07 14.93
N HIS A 397 -7.59 16.77 14.97
CA HIS A 397 -8.78 16.26 15.66
C HIS A 397 -8.73 16.51 17.18
N GLY A 398 -7.58 16.29 17.82
CA GLY A 398 -7.38 16.64 19.23
C GLY A 398 -7.61 18.12 19.53
N SER A 399 -7.39 19.00 18.56
CA SER A 399 -7.53 20.45 18.70
C SER A 399 -8.99 20.93 18.83
N GLN A 400 -10.00 20.12 18.50
CA GLN A 400 -11.40 20.46 18.78
C GLN A 400 -11.65 20.61 20.29
N ASN A 401 -11.06 19.73 21.11
CA ASN A 401 -11.09 19.90 22.57
C ASN A 401 -10.32 21.14 23.02
N TYR A 402 -9.22 21.52 22.36
CA TYR A 402 -8.50 22.76 22.66
C TYR A 402 -9.31 24.01 22.32
N SER A 403 -10.08 23.98 21.24
CA SER A 403 -10.97 25.08 20.84
C SER A 403 -12.09 25.28 21.87
N TYR A 404 -12.70 24.19 22.33
CA TYR A 404 -13.69 24.19 23.42
C TYR A 404 -13.08 24.67 24.76
N LEU A 405 -11.85 24.25 25.08
CA LEU A 405 -11.13 24.67 26.29
C LEU A 405 -10.66 26.14 26.24
N ILE A 406 -10.33 26.69 25.07
CA ILE A 406 -10.00 28.12 24.94
C ILE A 406 -11.27 28.99 25.09
N GLN A 407 -12.44 28.50 24.67
CA GLN A 407 -13.71 29.20 24.88
C GLN A 407 -14.22 29.12 26.33
N ASN A 408 -14.01 28.00 27.03
CA ASN A 408 -14.60 27.75 28.36
C ASN A 408 -13.59 27.64 29.54
N GLY A 409 -12.29 27.72 29.29
CA GLY A 409 -11.24 27.29 30.24
C GLY A 409 -10.17 28.32 30.57
N LYS A 410 -10.51 29.36 31.35
CA LYS A 410 -9.48 30.04 32.16
C LYS A 410 -9.07 29.10 33.31
N HIS A 411 -7.76 28.93 33.49
CA HIS A 411 -7.08 28.06 34.48
C HIS A 411 -7.04 26.56 34.16
N ALA A 412 -5.88 26.12 33.65
CA ALA A 412 -5.31 24.79 33.87
C ALA A 412 -3.79 24.96 34.15
N ASP A 413 -3.20 24.13 35.02
CA ASP A 413 -1.96 24.48 35.72
C ASP A 413 -0.65 24.04 35.02
N LYS A 414 0.43 24.80 35.22
CA LYS A 414 1.77 24.57 34.65
C LYS A 414 2.61 23.64 35.53
N LYS A 415 2.48 22.32 35.39
CA LYS A 415 3.51 21.33 35.79
C LYS A 415 3.32 19.93 35.16
N GLN A 416 4.26 19.51 34.31
CA GLN A 416 4.72 18.11 34.22
C GLN A 416 6.24 18.07 33.92
N PRO A 417 6.99 17.02 34.33
CA PRO A 417 8.45 17.00 34.24
C PRO A 417 8.97 16.40 32.92
N LYS A 418 9.95 17.07 32.29
CA LYS A 418 10.61 16.56 31.07
C LYS A 418 11.59 15.42 31.40
N ARG A 419 11.14 14.16 31.32
CA ARG A 419 12.01 12.97 31.46
C ARG A 419 12.73 12.68 30.12
N LYS A 420 14.05 12.89 30.06
CA LYS A 420 14.87 12.62 28.86
C LYS A 420 15.08 11.11 28.66
N LEU A 421 14.39 10.51 27.70
CA LEU A 421 14.84 9.29 27.04
C LEU A 421 15.82 9.68 25.91
N ARG A 422 16.91 8.93 25.74
CA ARG A 422 17.83 9.09 24.61
C ARG A 422 17.43 8.16 23.47
N ASN A 423 17.64 8.62 22.23
CA ASN A 423 17.59 7.86 20.97
C ASN A 423 16.22 7.45 20.40
N ASN A 424 15.07 7.92 20.93
CA ASN A 424 13.87 8.04 20.08
C ASN A 424 14.02 9.24 19.13
N PRO A 425 13.40 9.22 17.93
CA PRO A 425 13.15 10.43 17.16
C PRO A 425 12.47 11.49 18.04
N LYS A 426 12.79 12.77 17.85
CA LYS A 426 11.99 13.84 18.47
C LYS A 426 10.57 13.77 17.89
N PRO A 427 9.51 13.88 18.70
CA PRO A 427 8.16 14.02 18.16
C PRO A 427 8.11 15.27 17.28
N TYR A 428 7.30 15.22 16.20
CA TYR A 428 7.23 16.31 15.23
C TYR A 428 6.66 17.56 15.89
N GLU A 429 7.38 18.68 15.81
CA GLU A 429 6.99 19.93 16.47
C GLU A 429 5.94 20.66 15.63
N VAL A 430 4.69 20.20 15.72
CA VAL A 430 3.55 20.76 14.96
C VAL A 430 3.33 22.22 15.35
N THR A 431 3.47 23.14 14.38
CA THR A 431 3.29 24.57 14.62
C THR A 431 1.80 24.93 14.71
N PRO A 432 1.40 25.95 15.51
CA PRO A 432 0.01 26.39 15.61
C PRO A 432 -0.62 26.72 14.24
N SER A 433 0.12 27.40 13.37
CA SER A 433 -0.31 27.71 12.00
C SER A 433 -0.62 26.49 11.12
N ARG A 434 -0.01 25.33 11.40
CA ARG A 434 -0.32 24.06 10.71
C ARG A 434 -1.56 23.40 11.29
N LEU A 435 -1.78 23.49 12.61
CA LEU A 435 -3.00 23.02 13.25
C LEU A 435 -4.22 23.84 12.79
N GLU A 436 -4.09 25.17 12.74
CA GLU A 436 -5.13 26.09 12.27
C GLU A 436 -5.50 25.81 10.79
N PHE A 437 -4.49 25.68 9.91
CA PHE A 437 -4.69 25.35 8.51
C PHE A 437 -5.40 23.99 8.34
N CYS A 438 -4.83 22.93 8.92
CA CYS A 438 -5.37 21.57 8.89
C CYS A 438 -6.81 21.50 9.46
N ALA A 439 -7.08 22.14 10.59
CA ALA A 439 -8.42 22.18 11.18
C ALA A 439 -9.42 22.93 10.27
N SER A 440 -8.99 23.97 9.55
CA SER A 440 -9.84 24.63 8.55
C SER A 440 -10.19 23.70 7.39
N GLU A 441 -9.22 22.92 6.90
CA GLU A 441 -9.44 21.90 5.86
C GLU A 441 -10.33 20.75 6.35
N MET A 442 -10.23 20.35 7.63
CA MET A 442 -11.06 19.29 8.21
C MET A 442 -12.52 19.71 8.42
N HIS A 443 -12.81 21.01 8.49
CA HIS A 443 -14.12 21.53 8.94
C HIS A 443 -14.78 22.51 7.96
N GLY A 444 -14.17 22.78 6.81
CA GLY A 444 -14.78 23.55 5.72
C GLY A 444 -15.01 25.03 6.03
N GLN A 445 -14.31 25.59 7.02
CA GLN A 445 -14.43 27.00 7.39
C GLN A 445 -13.41 27.84 6.62
N ASN A 446 -13.88 28.87 5.91
CA ASN A 446 -13.04 29.86 5.23
C ASN A 446 -12.28 30.74 6.25
N VAL A 447 -11.17 30.23 6.78
CA VAL A 447 -10.21 31.04 7.54
C VAL A 447 -9.63 32.08 6.58
N THR A 448 -10.06 33.34 6.75
CA THR A 448 -9.70 34.43 5.84
C THR A 448 -8.22 34.77 6.03
N ILE A 449 -7.40 34.56 5.00
CA ILE A 449 -5.94 34.74 5.08
C ILE A 449 -5.59 36.24 5.12
N GLN A 450 -5.62 36.81 6.32
CA GLN A 450 -4.96 38.06 6.66
C GLN A 450 -4.09 37.85 7.91
N GLN A 451 -2.94 38.54 7.97
CA GLN A 451 -1.96 38.52 9.07
C GLN A 451 -1.05 37.28 9.25
N PHE A 452 -0.69 36.55 8.19
CA PHE A 452 0.59 35.80 8.18
C PHE A 452 1.51 36.23 7.04
N GLY A 453 2.51 37.04 7.38
CA GLY A 453 3.45 37.66 6.44
C GLY A 453 4.55 36.72 5.94
N MET A 454 4.19 35.68 5.18
CA MET A 454 5.17 34.92 4.39
C MET A 454 5.52 35.69 3.12
N ARG A 455 6.80 36.08 2.96
CA ARG A 455 7.28 36.60 1.67
C ARG A 455 7.26 35.47 0.65
N SER A 456 6.76 35.74 -0.56
CA SER A 456 6.76 34.80 -1.68
C SER A 456 8.19 34.35 -2.00
N VAL A 457 8.45 33.04 -1.95
CA VAL A 457 9.66 32.46 -2.53
C VAL A 457 9.53 32.54 -4.05
N GLN A 458 10.12 33.57 -4.66
CA GLN A 458 10.25 33.63 -6.12
C GLN A 458 11.13 32.45 -6.58
N GLN A 459 10.70 31.77 -7.65
CA GLN A 459 11.53 30.78 -8.32
C GLN A 459 12.81 31.46 -8.86
N PRO A 460 13.99 30.80 -8.82
CA PRO A 460 15.18 31.31 -9.48
C PRO A 460 14.95 31.38 -11.00
N GLN A 461 14.84 32.59 -11.56
CA GLN A 461 14.82 32.75 -13.00
C GLN A 461 16.18 32.36 -13.59
N ARG A 462 16.17 31.60 -14.69
CA ARG A 462 17.39 31.30 -15.45
C ARG A 462 17.87 32.60 -16.12
N PRO A 463 19.17 32.93 -16.10
CA PRO A 463 19.69 34.09 -16.81
C PRO A 463 19.55 33.88 -18.34
N THR A 464 18.73 34.71 -18.98
CA THR A 464 18.65 34.78 -20.45
C THR A 464 19.78 35.66 -20.97
N ASN A 465 20.80 35.05 -21.57
CA ASN A 465 21.81 35.78 -22.33
C ASN A 465 21.15 36.45 -23.57
N GLN A 466 20.96 37.77 -23.51
CA GLN A 466 20.75 38.59 -24.69
C GLN A 466 21.93 39.55 -24.84
N LEU A 467 22.52 39.57 -26.03
CA LEU A 467 23.60 40.49 -26.39
C LEU A 467 23.01 41.91 -26.60
N PRO A 468 23.74 42.97 -26.25
CA PRO A 468 23.26 44.34 -26.41
C PRO A 468 23.16 44.71 -27.89
N VAL A 469 21.96 45.15 -28.32
CA VAL A 469 21.75 45.73 -29.65
C VAL A 469 22.31 47.14 -29.66
N ILE A 470 23.34 47.38 -30.47
CA ILE A 470 23.82 48.73 -30.78
C ILE A 470 22.86 49.35 -31.80
N SER A 471 22.41 50.59 -31.55
CA SER A 471 21.60 51.36 -32.49
C SER A 471 22.43 52.50 -33.11
N GLY A 472 22.32 52.71 -34.42
CA GLY A 472 22.89 53.89 -35.09
C GLY A 472 23.11 53.78 -36.59
N VAL A 473 22.77 54.87 -37.28
CA VAL A 473 23.27 55.32 -38.61
C VAL A 473 22.63 54.72 -39.88
N SER A 474 21.51 55.34 -40.25
CA SER A 474 21.14 55.96 -41.55
C SER A 474 21.28 55.27 -42.94
N SER A 475 20.35 55.73 -43.80
CA SER A 475 20.52 56.17 -45.20
C SER A 475 20.69 55.16 -46.36
N GLU A 476 19.64 55.16 -47.19
CA GLU A 476 19.63 55.28 -48.66
C GLU A 476 19.80 54.05 -49.58
N ASN A 477 18.86 54.00 -50.55
CA ASN A 477 18.77 53.22 -51.79
C ASN A 477 18.60 51.69 -51.67
#